data_AF-G8LW86-F1
#
_entry.id   AF-G8LW86-F1
#
_cell.length_a   1.000
_cell.length_b   1.000
_cell.length_c   1.000
_cell.angle_alpha   90.00
_cell.angle_beta   90.00
_cell.angle_gamma   90.00
#
_symmetry.space_group_name_H-M   'P 1'
#
loop_
_entity.id
_entity.type
_entity.pdbx_description
1 polymer ?
#
loop_
_entity_poly.entity_id
_entity_poly.type
_entity_poly.pdbx_seq_one_letter_code
_entity_poly.pdbx_strand_id
1 'polypeptide(L)'
;MIRIIALGCIVLLLLAGCDEGGNHASVQTRIYDEVSENVYNPEMESGTVEIPDYSENDNTLNSGEDIETNLNDGKLSEDKKLTEEEIIRQLIELGAVVESGEIEVKEKVEVSEGTESEKKNEDKKETEVAKETEIKEETEDKKPEKDYTEVILRNFESKVPEEVVLNIKYDKYQILTDYLLIMSDGANIREKPSTSAKVIGKVRYFDKIRLISKVQGEFLEKYKTDKWYKVVFNADNKTLEGYIFSNLAQPRTFQFDKMYEAVKRAEKEIETNTIAYISNYKNSTGTAPLYNGNTKDKFGIQRYQAAPAYYQPNLNSEFRYISDGTVVSVLEETESFYKIRTLSFEGEYYVPKKYVSFNKSIEKLTKAIVVDRKNQNEGVFELIDGKWNLISYTYATTGENARYKLPTDLGYFMAIEKVSRFLYLSDTTKQIAGYAPYGIRFNGGAYIHGVPVDYVFKDGKRIDPGMQEYSSTIGTVPKSHKCVRNYTSHAKFLYDWVDIGKSMVIVIE
;
A
#
# COMPACT_ATOMS: atom_id res chain seq x y z
N MET A 1 -65.95 -3.30 -4.74
CA MET A 1 -67.20 -3.31 -5.54
C MET A 1 -68.08 -2.17 -5.05
N ILE A 2 -68.83 -1.53 -5.96
CA ILE A 2 -69.50 -0.19 -5.87
C ILE A 2 -68.58 0.87 -6.52
N ARG A 3 -68.71 1.17 -7.83
CA ARG A 3 -69.72 2.04 -8.52
C ARG A 3 -69.35 3.54 -8.27
N ILE A 4 -69.34 4.49 -9.19
CA ILE A 4 -70.12 4.69 -10.43
C ILE A 4 -69.71 6.02 -11.11
N ILE A 5 -69.84 6.12 -12.46
CA ILE A 5 -70.15 7.30 -13.33
C ILE A 5 -69.09 8.44 -13.41
N ALA A 6 -68.78 9.15 -14.50
CA ALA A 6 -68.92 9.15 -15.97
C ALA A 6 -69.01 10.62 -16.44
N LEU A 7 -68.65 10.88 -17.71
CA LEU A 7 -68.81 12.11 -18.52
C LEU A 7 -67.92 13.32 -18.15
N GLY A 8 -67.38 14.11 -19.10
CA GLY A 8 -67.56 14.15 -20.56
C GLY A 8 -66.95 15.45 -21.16
N CYS A 9 -67.11 15.60 -22.49
CA CYS A 9 -66.79 16.75 -23.38
C CYS A 9 -65.34 16.80 -23.92
N ILE A 10 -65.05 16.37 -25.16
CA ILE A 10 -65.36 16.95 -26.51
C ILE A 10 -64.86 18.40 -26.65
N VAL A 11 -63.84 18.63 -27.50
CA VAL A 11 -63.87 19.50 -28.70
C VAL A 11 -62.73 19.10 -29.65
N LEU A 12 -63.06 18.96 -30.93
CA LEU A 12 -62.20 18.73 -32.09
C LEU A 12 -62.07 20.06 -32.85
N LEU A 13 -60.89 20.45 -33.34
CA LEU A 13 -60.76 21.43 -34.43
C LEU A 13 -59.42 21.27 -35.15
N LEU A 14 -59.53 20.90 -36.43
CA LEU A 14 -58.51 20.99 -37.48
C LEU A 14 -58.38 22.46 -37.94
N LEU A 15 -57.19 22.89 -38.37
CA LEU A 15 -56.93 23.50 -39.70
C LEU A 15 -55.47 23.94 -39.86
N ALA A 16 -55.00 23.80 -41.10
CA ALA A 16 -53.69 24.18 -41.62
C ALA A 16 -53.58 25.69 -41.92
N GLY A 17 -52.36 26.22 -42.04
CA GLY A 17 -52.10 27.53 -42.67
C GLY A 17 -50.73 28.11 -42.35
N CYS A 18 -49.96 28.40 -43.40
CA CYS A 18 -48.62 28.98 -43.44
C CYS A 18 -48.54 30.40 -42.86
N ASP A 19 -47.36 30.79 -42.35
CA ASP A 19 -46.42 31.79 -42.94
C ASP A 19 -45.60 32.56 -41.90
N GLU A 20 -44.48 33.08 -42.38
CA GLU A 20 -43.22 33.52 -41.77
C GLU A 20 -43.25 34.50 -40.57
N GLY A 21 -42.25 34.35 -39.67
CA GLY A 21 -41.63 35.47 -38.95
C GLY A 21 -41.34 35.27 -37.46
N GLY A 22 -40.05 35.10 -37.11
CA GLY A 22 -39.51 35.58 -35.82
C GLY A 22 -39.07 34.53 -34.79
N ASN A 23 -37.75 34.36 -34.69
CA ASN A 23 -36.93 34.02 -33.50
C ASN A 23 -37.59 33.28 -32.32
N HIS A 24 -37.18 32.03 -32.10
CA HIS A 24 -36.67 31.54 -30.79
C HIS A 24 -36.20 30.08 -30.96
N ALA A 25 -34.96 29.88 -31.40
CA ALA A 25 -34.23 28.64 -31.15
C ALA A 25 -33.37 28.84 -29.91
N SER A 26 -33.61 27.95 -28.95
CA SER A 26 -33.04 27.78 -27.62
C SER A 26 -31.54 28.07 -27.51
N VAL A 27 -31.23 29.08 -26.72
CA VAL A 27 -29.96 29.26 -26.02
C VAL A 27 -29.82 28.14 -25.00
N GLN A 28 -29.29 26.98 -25.41
CA GLN A 28 -28.85 25.96 -24.45
C GLN A 28 -27.83 25.01 -25.09
N THR A 29 -26.76 25.59 -25.64
CA THR A 29 -25.56 24.83 -26.04
C THR A 29 -24.29 25.68 -25.94
N ARG A 30 -24.28 26.62 -24.99
CA ARG A 30 -23.18 27.56 -24.78
C ARG A 30 -22.96 27.90 -23.31
N ILE A 31 -23.08 26.94 -22.41
CA ILE A 31 -22.57 27.03 -21.02
C ILE A 31 -22.21 25.63 -20.55
N TYR A 32 -21.19 25.00 -21.16
CA TYR A 32 -20.51 23.82 -20.57
C TYR A 32 -19.03 23.71 -21.01
N ASP A 33 -18.45 24.80 -21.54
CA ASP A 33 -17.03 24.92 -21.89
C ASP A 33 -16.36 26.14 -21.22
N GLU A 34 -16.96 26.71 -20.16
CA GLU A 34 -16.43 27.91 -19.49
C GLU A 34 -16.35 27.80 -17.95
N VAL A 35 -16.32 26.58 -17.42
CA VAL A 35 -16.04 26.34 -15.98
C VAL A 35 -15.09 25.15 -15.81
N SER A 36 -13.91 25.21 -16.43
CA SER A 36 -12.75 24.39 -16.04
C SER A 36 -11.41 25.13 -16.07
N GLU A 37 -11.42 26.45 -16.26
CA GLU A 37 -10.25 27.31 -16.15
C GLU A 37 -10.55 28.38 -15.11
N ASN A 38 -10.17 28.14 -13.85
CA ASN A 38 -9.83 29.16 -12.84
C ASN A 38 -9.62 28.52 -11.46
N VAL A 39 -8.56 27.72 -11.30
CA VAL A 39 -7.85 27.58 -10.01
C VAL A 39 -6.37 27.33 -10.27
N TYR A 40 -5.67 28.28 -10.90
CA TYR A 40 -4.23 28.49 -10.65
C TYR A 40 -3.78 29.81 -11.29
N ASN A 41 -3.51 30.82 -10.47
CA ASN A 41 -2.82 32.04 -10.88
C ASN A 41 -1.40 31.99 -10.28
N PRO A 42 -0.32 31.89 -11.08
CA PRO A 42 1.04 31.76 -10.57
C PRO A 42 1.68 33.08 -10.12
N GLU A 43 0.97 34.22 -10.12
CA GLU A 43 1.49 35.52 -9.69
C GLU A 43 0.79 36.03 -8.43
N MET A 44 1.12 35.45 -7.27
CA MET A 44 1.06 36.11 -5.96
C MET A 44 1.69 35.18 -4.92
N GLU A 45 2.97 35.43 -4.60
CA GLU A 45 3.54 35.40 -3.24
C GLU A 45 5.07 35.47 -3.34
N SER A 46 5.59 36.69 -3.49
CA SER A 46 6.88 37.04 -2.91
C SER A 46 6.64 37.30 -1.42
N GLY A 47 6.56 36.22 -0.64
CA GLY A 47 6.49 36.26 0.81
C GLY A 47 7.45 35.22 1.35
N THR A 48 8.67 35.65 1.70
CA THR A 48 9.63 34.84 2.45
C THR A 48 8.99 34.36 3.75
N VAL A 49 8.62 33.09 3.80
CA VAL A 49 8.29 32.39 5.05
C VAL A 49 9.60 31.86 5.60
N GLU A 50 10.14 32.55 6.60
CA GLU A 50 11.22 32.01 7.43
C GLU A 50 10.68 30.84 8.25
N ILE A 51 11.25 29.65 8.04
CA ILE A 51 11.03 28.47 8.87
C ILE A 51 12.18 28.43 9.88
N PRO A 52 11.91 28.37 11.20
CA PRO A 52 12.98 28.36 12.20
C PRO A 52 13.78 27.05 12.13
N ASP A 53 15.10 27.23 12.11
CA ASP A 53 16.11 26.17 12.16
C ASP A 53 16.12 25.52 13.56
N TYR A 54 16.01 24.20 13.58
CA TYR A 54 16.15 23.40 14.80
C TYR A 54 17.34 22.46 14.62
N SER A 55 18.54 23.04 14.67
CA SER A 55 19.77 22.31 14.98
C SER A 55 20.18 22.60 16.42
N GLU A 56 20.66 21.55 17.09
CA GLU A 56 21.35 21.54 18.40
C GLU A 56 20.48 21.43 19.65
N ASN A 57 20.26 20.18 20.08
CA ASN A 57 20.96 19.61 21.25
C ASN A 57 20.42 18.20 21.50
N ASP A 58 21.26 17.18 21.31
CA ASP A 58 21.58 16.31 22.45
C ASP A 58 22.86 15.52 22.22
N ASN A 59 23.76 15.68 23.18
CA ASN A 59 25.02 14.98 23.28
C ASN A 59 24.80 13.68 24.07
N THR A 60 25.25 12.58 23.48
CA THR A 60 25.82 11.38 24.12
C THR A 60 25.03 10.67 25.23
N LEU A 61 24.71 9.39 24.98
CA LEU A 61 25.20 8.30 25.84
C LEU A 61 25.54 7.09 24.98
N ASN A 62 26.84 6.85 24.92
CA ASN A 62 27.49 5.70 24.33
C ASN A 62 27.58 4.61 25.42
N SER A 63 27.12 3.41 25.12
CA SER A 63 27.64 2.19 25.74
C SER A 63 27.64 1.11 24.66
N GLY A 64 28.79 1.00 23.99
CA GLY A 64 29.08 -0.10 23.09
C GLY A 64 29.25 -1.39 23.87
N GLU A 65 28.85 -2.49 23.24
CA GLU A 65 29.69 -3.68 23.17
C GLU A 65 29.69 -4.14 21.71
N ASP A 66 30.89 -4.15 21.16
CA ASP A 66 31.24 -4.59 19.81
C ASP A 66 31.03 -6.10 19.67
N ILE A 67 30.42 -6.54 18.56
CA ILE A 67 30.79 -7.81 17.93
C ILE A 67 30.76 -7.63 16.41
N GLU A 68 31.93 -7.28 15.85
CA GLU A 68 32.21 -7.47 14.43
C GLU A 68 32.39 -8.96 14.09
N THR A 69 31.70 -9.35 13.03
CA THR A 69 32.04 -10.34 12.00
C THR A 69 32.65 -11.69 12.39
N ASN A 70 31.89 -12.75 12.13
CA ASN A 70 32.33 -13.87 11.27
C ASN A 70 31.15 -14.83 11.04
N LEU A 71 30.55 -14.81 9.84
CA LEU A 71 29.51 -15.78 9.45
C LEU A 71 29.73 -16.21 8.01
N ASN A 72 30.69 -17.11 7.81
CA ASN A 72 30.74 -17.92 6.59
C ASN A 72 30.96 -19.41 6.90
N ASP A 73 30.31 -19.89 7.96
CA ASP A 73 30.17 -21.33 8.19
C ASP A 73 28.86 -21.59 8.94
N GLY A 74 27.93 -22.35 8.34
CA GLY A 74 26.65 -22.68 8.98
C GLY A 74 25.53 -23.02 8.00
N LYS A 75 24.75 -24.05 8.34
CA LYS A 75 23.56 -24.52 7.59
C LYS A 75 22.75 -23.35 7.01
N LEU A 76 22.45 -23.41 5.70
CA LEU A 76 21.90 -22.34 4.83
C LEU A 76 22.95 -21.35 4.24
N SER A 77 24.24 -21.70 4.22
CA SER A 77 25.30 -20.87 3.59
C SER A 77 25.12 -20.63 2.08
N GLU A 78 24.33 -21.48 1.40
CA GLU A 78 23.97 -21.34 -0.01
C GLU A 78 22.88 -20.29 -0.28
N ASP A 79 22.15 -19.86 0.75
CA ASP A 79 21.23 -18.72 0.70
C ASP A 79 22.06 -17.43 0.89
N LYS A 80 22.82 -17.06 -0.15
CA LYS A 80 23.73 -15.90 -0.16
C LYS A 80 22.96 -14.60 0.06
N LYS A 81 23.39 -13.79 1.03
CA LYS A 81 23.10 -12.35 1.10
C LYS A 81 23.75 -11.69 -0.14
N LEU A 82 22.99 -11.08 -1.06
CA LEU A 82 23.63 -10.31 -2.13
C LEU A 82 24.23 -9.03 -1.53
N THR A 83 25.21 -8.47 -2.24
CA THR A 83 25.77 -7.17 -1.89
C THR A 83 24.72 -6.06 -2.10
N GLU A 84 24.88 -4.92 -1.42
CA GLU A 84 24.01 -3.77 -1.65
C GLU A 84 23.99 -3.35 -3.13
N GLU A 85 25.10 -3.51 -3.85
CA GLU A 85 25.20 -3.26 -5.29
C GLU A 85 24.36 -4.21 -6.12
N GLU A 86 24.31 -5.50 -5.76
CA GLU A 86 23.48 -6.51 -6.42
C GLU A 86 21.98 -6.30 -6.14
N ILE A 87 21.63 -5.85 -4.93
CA ILE A 87 20.27 -5.44 -4.56
C ILE A 87 19.86 -4.20 -5.36
N ILE A 88 20.71 -3.18 -5.44
CA ILE A 88 20.46 -1.96 -6.21
C ILE A 88 20.30 -2.29 -7.69
N ARG A 89 21.16 -3.14 -8.25
CA ARG A 89 21.06 -3.60 -9.64
C ARG A 89 19.75 -4.34 -9.91
N GLN A 90 19.30 -5.19 -8.99
CA GLN A 90 18.02 -5.89 -9.14
C GLN A 90 16.81 -4.97 -8.96
N LEU A 91 16.88 -3.99 -8.06
CA LEU A 91 15.85 -2.95 -7.92
C LEU A 91 15.73 -2.12 -9.21
N ILE A 92 16.85 -1.79 -9.84
CA ILE A 92 16.90 -1.09 -11.14
C ILE A 92 16.32 -1.98 -12.27
N GLU A 93 16.69 -3.26 -12.35
CA GLU A 93 16.13 -4.21 -13.33
C GLU A 93 14.62 -4.46 -13.14
N LEU A 94 14.11 -4.29 -11.92
CA LEU A 94 12.68 -4.38 -11.57
C LEU A 94 11.93 -3.03 -11.67
N GLY A 95 12.58 -1.99 -12.21
CA GLY A 95 11.96 -0.67 -12.46
C GLY A 95 11.70 0.15 -11.21
N ALA A 96 12.42 -0.08 -10.11
CA ALA A 96 12.37 0.78 -8.93
C ALA A 96 13.25 2.03 -9.13
N VAL A 97 12.70 3.20 -8.81
CA VAL A 97 13.49 4.45 -8.72
C VAL A 97 14.36 4.37 -7.47
N VAL A 98 15.67 4.37 -7.67
CA VAL A 98 16.66 4.50 -6.59
C VAL A 98 16.92 5.99 -6.41
N GLU A 99 16.68 6.54 -5.22
CA GLU A 99 17.07 7.92 -4.90
C GLU A 99 18.60 8.02 -5.02
N SER A 100 19.07 8.93 -5.88
CA SER A 100 20.49 9.18 -6.11
C SER A 100 21.13 9.83 -4.88
N GLY A 101 21.76 9.03 -4.03
CA GLY A 101 22.88 9.46 -3.20
C GLY A 101 24.18 9.09 -3.92
N GLU A 102 25.10 10.06 -4.05
CA GLU A 102 26.36 9.95 -4.78
C GLU A 102 27.19 8.73 -4.35
N ILE A 103 27.58 7.88 -5.30
CA ILE A 103 28.70 6.94 -5.16
C ILE A 103 29.71 7.30 -6.27
N GLU A 104 30.79 8.00 -5.89
CA GLU A 104 31.96 8.15 -6.74
C GLU A 104 32.70 6.80 -6.83
N VAL A 105 32.67 6.16 -7.99
CA VAL A 105 33.56 5.05 -8.31
C VAL A 105 34.85 5.61 -8.91
N LYS A 106 35.96 5.56 -8.16
CA LYS A 106 37.30 5.82 -8.69
C LYS A 106 37.83 4.57 -9.36
N GLU A 107 37.83 4.59 -10.69
CA GLU A 107 38.52 3.61 -11.53
C GLU A 107 40.04 3.90 -11.50
N LYS A 108 40.85 2.91 -11.14
CA LYS A 108 42.28 2.89 -11.47
C LYS A 108 42.60 1.60 -12.21
N VAL A 109 42.71 1.74 -13.52
CA VAL A 109 43.36 0.79 -14.42
C VAL A 109 44.85 1.10 -14.40
N GLU A 110 45.68 0.13 -14.02
CA GLU A 110 47.10 0.12 -14.37
C GLU A 110 47.40 -1.14 -15.18
N VAL A 111 47.80 -0.89 -16.43
CA VAL A 111 48.36 -1.83 -17.38
C VAL A 111 49.85 -1.99 -17.07
N SER A 112 50.35 -3.23 -17.09
CA SER A 112 51.75 -3.48 -17.42
C SER A 112 51.90 -4.75 -18.25
N GLU A 113 52.37 -4.55 -19.49
CA GLU A 113 52.93 -5.57 -20.37
C GLU A 113 54.34 -5.96 -19.92
N GLY A 114 54.78 -7.18 -20.23
CA GLY A 114 56.20 -7.53 -20.13
C GLY A 114 56.58 -9.01 -20.16
N THR A 115 56.46 -9.63 -21.34
CA THR A 115 57.42 -10.57 -21.98
C THR A 115 57.90 -11.89 -21.33
N GLU A 116 57.62 -12.96 -22.08
CA GLU A 116 58.51 -14.07 -22.52
C GLU A 116 59.29 -14.94 -21.51
N SER A 117 59.01 -16.25 -21.54
CA SER A 117 59.99 -17.20 -22.10
C SER A 117 59.37 -18.57 -22.40
N GLU A 118 59.72 -19.07 -23.58
CA GLU A 118 59.37 -20.35 -24.18
C GLU A 118 60.01 -21.55 -23.45
N LYS A 119 59.34 -22.72 -23.53
CA LYS A 119 59.99 -24.00 -23.90
C LYS A 119 58.97 -25.10 -24.25
N LYS A 120 58.84 -25.31 -25.57
CA LYS A 120 58.89 -26.57 -26.36
C LYS A 120 58.20 -27.86 -25.87
N ASN A 121 57.33 -28.35 -26.76
CA ASN A 121 57.30 -29.67 -27.46
C ASN A 121 57.44 -30.95 -26.61
N GLU A 122 56.78 -32.07 -26.85
CA GLU A 122 56.12 -32.63 -28.04
C GLU A 122 55.33 -33.90 -27.65
N ASP A 123 54.47 -34.33 -28.56
CA ASP A 123 53.59 -35.50 -28.58
C ASP A 123 54.15 -36.85 -28.05
N LYS A 124 53.23 -37.71 -27.56
CA LYS A 124 52.97 -39.03 -28.19
C LYS A 124 51.74 -39.78 -27.65
N LYS A 125 51.06 -40.38 -28.62
CA LYS A 125 49.90 -41.28 -28.57
C LYS A 125 50.20 -42.68 -28.03
N GLU A 126 49.11 -43.28 -27.51
CA GLU A 126 48.69 -44.71 -27.52
C GLU A 126 49.57 -45.74 -26.79
N THR A 127 48.98 -46.51 -25.85
CA THR A 127 48.48 -47.90 -26.08
C THR A 127 47.85 -48.45 -24.79
N GLU A 128 46.68 -49.09 -24.90
CA GLU A 128 46.04 -49.92 -23.88
C GLU A 128 46.86 -51.18 -23.55
N VAL A 129 46.92 -51.60 -22.27
CA VAL A 129 46.74 -53.02 -21.84
C VAL A 129 46.24 -53.04 -20.39
N ALA A 130 45.19 -53.85 -20.17
CA ALA A 130 44.51 -54.12 -18.92
C ALA A 130 45.38 -54.72 -17.80
N LYS A 131 45.04 -54.41 -16.55
CA LYS A 131 45.23 -55.31 -15.41
C LYS A 131 44.17 -55.05 -14.34
N GLU A 132 43.41 -56.11 -14.08
CA GLU A 132 42.42 -56.26 -13.02
C GLU A 132 43.00 -55.86 -11.66
N THR A 133 42.24 -55.14 -10.84
CA THR A 133 42.43 -55.16 -9.38
C THR A 133 41.08 -54.94 -8.70
N GLU A 134 40.59 -56.02 -8.11
CA GLU A 134 39.64 -56.17 -7.00
C GLU A 134 38.71 -55.01 -6.65
N ILE A 135 37.43 -55.24 -6.94
CA ILE A 135 36.28 -54.56 -6.34
C ILE A 135 36.28 -54.89 -4.84
N LYS A 136 36.56 -53.90 -3.99
CA LYS A 136 36.05 -53.88 -2.62
C LYS A 136 34.72 -53.13 -2.65
N GLU A 137 33.63 -53.87 -2.43
CA GLU A 137 32.35 -53.30 -2.04
C GLU A 137 32.56 -52.50 -0.74
N GLU A 138 32.73 -51.19 -0.87
CA GLU A 138 32.35 -50.28 0.20
C GLU A 138 30.82 -50.22 0.17
N THR A 139 30.22 -50.93 1.12
CA THR A 139 28.83 -50.77 1.50
C THR A 139 28.55 -49.30 1.74
N GLU A 140 27.87 -48.66 0.78
CA GLU A 140 27.09 -47.45 1.03
C GLU A 140 26.12 -47.78 2.16
N ASP A 141 26.43 -47.29 3.36
CA ASP A 141 25.47 -47.16 4.44
C ASP A 141 24.33 -46.25 3.96
N LYS A 142 23.34 -46.85 3.30
CA LYS A 142 22.05 -46.24 3.07
C LYS A 142 21.46 -45.91 4.43
N LYS A 143 21.64 -44.66 4.87
CA LYS A 143 20.85 -44.09 5.95
C LYS A 143 19.38 -44.40 5.67
N PRO A 144 18.64 -44.94 6.64
CA PRO A 144 17.25 -45.29 6.43
C PRO A 144 16.50 -44.02 6.02
N GLU A 145 15.91 -44.06 4.83
CA GLU A 145 15.00 -43.03 4.34
C GLU A 145 13.77 -43.06 5.25
N LYS A 146 13.86 -42.34 6.37
CA LYS A 146 12.72 -42.13 7.26
C LYS A 146 11.66 -41.41 6.44
N ASP A 147 10.57 -42.11 6.18
CA ASP A 147 9.40 -41.57 5.53
C ASP A 147 8.93 -40.34 6.33
N TYR A 148 9.11 -39.15 5.76
CA TYR A 148 8.77 -37.91 6.44
C TYR A 148 7.25 -37.81 6.48
N THR A 149 6.68 -37.87 7.68
CA THR A 149 5.26 -37.54 7.89
C THR A 149 5.12 -36.04 8.12
N GLU A 150 4.38 -35.36 7.25
CA GLU A 150 4.13 -33.92 7.35
C GLU A 150 3.28 -33.59 8.60
N VAL A 151 3.85 -32.81 9.52
CA VAL A 151 3.12 -32.28 10.68
C VAL A 151 2.68 -30.85 10.38
N ILE A 152 1.40 -30.68 10.09
CA ILE A 152 0.79 -29.38 9.79
C ILE A 152 0.56 -28.62 11.10
N LEU A 153 1.15 -27.43 11.21
CA LEU A 153 0.96 -26.51 12.34
C LEU A 153 -0.20 -25.54 12.10
N ARG A 154 -0.43 -25.15 10.85
CA ARG A 154 -1.52 -24.24 10.44
C ARG A 154 -1.77 -24.32 8.93
N ASN A 155 -3.03 -24.30 8.51
CA ASN A 155 -3.42 -24.09 7.11
C ASN A 155 -3.74 -22.62 6.84
N PHE A 156 -3.54 -22.19 5.59
CA PHE A 156 -3.91 -20.87 5.09
C PHE A 156 -4.98 -21.03 4.02
N GLU A 157 -6.14 -20.41 4.26
CA GLU A 157 -7.30 -20.48 3.37
C GLU A 157 -8.19 -19.24 3.60
N SER A 158 -7.74 -18.08 3.16
CA SER A 158 -8.53 -16.85 3.11
C SER A 158 -9.79 -17.06 2.28
N LYS A 159 -10.94 -16.89 2.92
CA LYS A 159 -12.24 -16.92 2.26
C LYS A 159 -12.91 -15.57 2.40
N VAL A 160 -13.65 -15.21 1.37
CA VAL A 160 -14.59 -14.09 1.45
C VAL A 160 -15.81 -14.59 2.24
N PRO A 161 -16.31 -13.81 3.22
CA PRO A 161 -17.50 -14.20 3.99
C PRO A 161 -18.67 -14.58 3.09
N GLU A 162 -19.45 -15.60 3.46
CA GLU A 162 -20.61 -16.07 2.67
C GLU A 162 -21.68 -14.98 2.47
N GLU A 163 -21.75 -14.02 3.39
CA GLU A 163 -22.64 -12.86 3.32
C GLU A 163 -22.25 -11.86 2.22
N VAL A 164 -20.98 -11.88 1.79
CA VAL A 164 -20.45 -10.96 0.78
C VAL A 164 -20.55 -11.59 -0.60
N VAL A 165 -21.21 -10.89 -1.52
CA VAL A 165 -21.34 -11.32 -2.90
C VAL A 165 -20.03 -11.06 -3.65
N LEU A 166 -19.49 -12.06 -4.34
CA LEU A 166 -18.36 -11.87 -5.24
C LEU A 166 -18.84 -11.27 -6.56
N ASN A 167 -18.50 -10.00 -6.81
CA ASN A 167 -18.85 -9.28 -8.03
C ASN A 167 -17.64 -8.50 -8.53
N ILE A 168 -16.57 -9.23 -8.84
CA ILE A 168 -15.27 -8.67 -9.19
C ILE A 168 -15.35 -7.92 -10.53
N LYS A 169 -15.09 -6.61 -10.50
CA LYS A 169 -15.08 -5.71 -11.66
C LYS A 169 -13.67 -5.32 -12.12
N TYR A 170 -12.65 -5.68 -11.33
CA TYR A 170 -11.24 -5.49 -11.67
C TYR A 170 -10.48 -6.80 -11.50
N ASP A 171 -9.97 -7.34 -12.60
CA ASP A 171 -9.36 -8.68 -12.68
C ASP A 171 -8.03 -8.69 -13.46
N LYS A 172 -7.45 -7.51 -13.70
CA LYS A 172 -6.23 -7.34 -14.51
C LYS A 172 -5.03 -8.14 -13.99
N TYR A 173 -4.97 -8.37 -12.68
CA TYR A 173 -3.90 -9.14 -12.03
C TYR A 173 -4.49 -10.34 -11.28
N GLN A 174 -3.79 -11.46 -11.36
CA GLN A 174 -4.05 -12.60 -10.49
C GLN A 174 -3.45 -12.32 -9.11
N ILE A 175 -4.31 -12.11 -8.12
CA ILE A 175 -3.92 -11.77 -6.76
C ILE A 175 -3.99 -13.00 -5.88
N LEU A 176 -2.86 -13.38 -5.28
CA LEU A 176 -2.82 -14.46 -4.28
C LEU A 176 -3.39 -13.93 -2.96
N THR A 177 -4.39 -14.65 -2.42
CA THR A 177 -5.03 -14.29 -1.15
C THR A 177 -4.20 -14.70 0.06
N ASP A 178 -3.56 -15.87 0.01
CA ASP A 178 -2.55 -16.31 0.97
C ASP A 178 -1.24 -16.49 0.25
N TYR A 179 -0.24 -15.72 0.67
CA TYR A 179 1.06 -15.73 0.04
C TYR A 179 2.18 -15.56 1.04
N LEU A 180 3.32 -16.08 0.65
CA LEU A 180 4.57 -15.92 1.36
C LEU A 180 5.38 -14.84 0.66
N LEU A 181 5.61 -13.73 1.36
CA LEU A 181 6.47 -12.65 0.90
C LEU A 181 7.92 -12.99 1.26
N ILE A 182 8.77 -13.14 0.27
CA ILE A 182 10.19 -13.45 0.50
C ILE A 182 10.91 -12.21 1.01
N MET A 183 11.59 -12.39 2.16
CA MET A 183 12.30 -11.33 2.87
C MET A 183 13.82 -11.54 2.88
N SER A 184 14.28 -12.69 2.40
CA SER A 184 15.71 -12.95 2.18
C SER A 184 16.08 -12.73 0.73
N ASP A 185 17.36 -12.50 0.53
CA ASP A 185 17.93 -12.30 -0.76
C ASP A 185 18.25 -13.63 -1.41
N GLY A 186 17.26 -14.21 -2.08
CA GLY A 186 17.31 -15.62 -2.43
C GLY A 186 16.80 -16.50 -1.28
N ALA A 187 15.83 -17.36 -1.58
CA ALA A 187 15.48 -18.49 -0.73
C ALA A 187 15.35 -19.75 -1.58
N ASN A 188 15.93 -20.84 -1.12
CA ASN A 188 15.73 -22.15 -1.72
C ASN A 188 14.36 -22.73 -1.34
N ILE A 189 13.63 -23.20 -2.35
CA ILE A 189 12.48 -24.07 -2.17
C ILE A 189 12.99 -25.51 -2.17
N ARG A 190 12.69 -26.26 -1.10
CA ARG A 190 13.18 -27.62 -0.91
C ARG A 190 12.07 -28.64 -1.01
N GLU A 191 12.40 -29.86 -1.44
CA GLU A 191 11.44 -30.97 -1.60
C GLU A 191 10.88 -31.46 -0.26
N LYS A 192 11.65 -31.34 0.82
CA LYS A 192 11.25 -31.65 2.20
C LYS A 192 11.63 -30.46 3.10
N PRO A 193 10.97 -30.24 4.25
CA PRO A 193 11.28 -29.14 5.15
C PRO A 193 12.55 -29.43 5.97
N SER A 194 13.67 -29.63 5.30
CA SER A 194 15.01 -29.82 5.87
C SER A 194 16.04 -29.13 4.99
N THR A 195 17.08 -28.58 5.61
CA THR A 195 18.22 -27.95 4.93
C THR A 195 19.06 -28.93 4.11
N SER A 196 18.97 -30.24 4.40
CA SER A 196 19.64 -31.29 3.64
C SER A 196 18.85 -31.78 2.42
N ALA A 197 17.58 -31.38 2.30
CA ALA A 197 16.71 -31.81 1.21
C ALA A 197 17.08 -31.11 -0.11
N LYS A 198 16.82 -31.82 -1.22
CA LYS A 198 17.03 -31.33 -2.58
C LYS A 198 16.34 -29.98 -2.80
N VAL A 199 17.08 -29.04 -3.37
CA VAL A 199 16.53 -27.76 -3.86
C VAL A 199 15.79 -28.02 -5.17
N ILE A 200 14.50 -27.65 -5.20
CA ILE A 200 13.60 -27.83 -6.34
C ILE A 200 13.13 -26.50 -6.94
N GLY A 201 13.50 -25.38 -6.34
CA GLY A 201 13.22 -24.04 -6.84
C GLY A 201 14.00 -22.97 -6.10
N LYS A 202 14.06 -21.77 -6.66
CA LYS A 202 14.66 -20.59 -6.03
C LYS A 202 13.73 -19.39 -6.21
N VAL A 203 13.65 -18.55 -5.19
CA VAL A 203 12.82 -17.35 -5.16
C VAL A 203 13.61 -16.17 -4.67
N ARG A 204 13.26 -14.98 -5.14
CA ARG A 204 13.99 -13.73 -4.95
C ARG A 204 13.33 -12.86 -3.89
N TYR A 205 14.08 -11.87 -3.43
CA TYR A 205 13.54 -10.85 -2.53
C TYR A 205 12.26 -10.23 -3.13
N PHE A 206 11.22 -10.09 -2.30
CA PHE A 206 9.88 -9.61 -2.68
C PHE A 206 9.04 -10.48 -3.61
N ASP A 207 9.50 -11.68 -3.98
CA ASP A 207 8.63 -12.66 -4.60
C ASP A 207 7.44 -12.96 -3.67
N LYS A 208 6.26 -13.10 -4.28
CA LYS A 208 5.02 -13.51 -3.63
C LYS A 208 4.66 -14.89 -4.14
N ILE A 209 4.69 -15.88 -3.26
CA ILE A 209 4.49 -17.28 -3.64
C ILE A 209 3.25 -17.79 -2.92
N ARG A 210 2.46 -18.62 -3.59
CA ARG A 210 1.24 -19.18 -3.00
C ARG A 210 1.57 -19.99 -1.74
N LEU A 211 0.94 -19.63 -0.63
CA LEU A 211 1.16 -20.24 0.68
C LEU A 211 0.02 -21.23 0.98
N ILE A 212 0.37 -22.44 1.40
CA ILE A 212 -0.61 -23.49 1.72
C ILE A 212 -0.70 -23.73 3.23
N SER A 213 0.45 -23.99 3.85
CA SER A 213 0.48 -24.35 5.27
C SER A 213 1.81 -23.94 5.91
N LYS A 214 1.76 -23.85 7.23
CA LYS A 214 2.93 -23.85 8.10
C LYS A 214 3.09 -25.27 8.64
N VAL A 215 4.29 -25.82 8.54
CA VAL A 215 4.61 -27.19 8.92
C VAL A 215 5.79 -27.24 9.88
N GLN A 216 5.92 -28.36 10.59
CA GLN A 216 7.11 -28.70 11.34
C GLN A 216 8.14 -29.40 10.43
N GLY A 217 9.40 -28.97 10.51
CA GLY A 217 10.52 -29.51 9.75
C GLY A 217 11.77 -29.71 10.59
N GLU A 218 12.94 -29.60 9.96
CA GLU A 218 14.23 -29.62 10.66
C GLU A 218 14.33 -28.43 11.62
N PHE A 219 14.64 -28.71 12.89
CA PHE A 219 14.97 -27.70 13.87
C PHE A 219 16.36 -27.12 13.61
N LEU A 220 16.43 -25.79 13.42
CA LEU A 220 17.67 -25.08 13.20
C LEU A 220 18.06 -24.29 14.44
N GLU A 221 19.07 -24.77 15.15
CA GLU A 221 19.55 -24.21 16.43
C GLU A 221 19.84 -22.71 16.33
N LYS A 222 20.51 -22.28 15.24
CA LYS A 222 20.83 -20.86 14.96
C LYS A 222 19.60 -19.93 15.04
N TYR A 223 18.44 -20.42 14.62
CA TYR A 223 17.20 -19.64 14.55
C TYR A 223 16.18 -20.03 15.62
N LYS A 224 16.51 -21.03 16.45
CA LYS A 224 15.66 -21.57 17.53
C LYS A 224 14.24 -21.92 17.06
N THR A 225 14.13 -22.51 15.86
CA THR A 225 12.84 -22.93 15.31
C THR A 225 12.97 -24.06 14.29
N ASP A 226 11.92 -24.87 14.21
CA ASP A 226 11.65 -25.94 13.24
C ASP A 226 10.50 -25.59 12.29
N LYS A 227 10.15 -24.31 12.17
CA LYS A 227 8.99 -23.88 11.38
C LYS A 227 9.38 -23.70 9.92
N TRP A 228 8.59 -24.29 9.04
CA TRP A 228 8.70 -24.17 7.58
C TRP A 228 7.34 -23.81 6.98
N TYR A 229 7.35 -23.29 5.76
CA TYR A 229 6.14 -22.99 4.99
C TYR A 229 6.08 -23.89 3.76
N LYS A 230 4.93 -24.57 3.58
CA LYS A 230 4.59 -25.29 2.37
C LYS A 230 4.03 -24.30 1.35
N VAL A 231 4.64 -24.27 0.17
CA VAL A 231 4.32 -23.33 -0.90
C VAL A 231 4.05 -24.05 -2.20
N VAL A 232 3.31 -23.40 -3.08
CA VAL A 232 3.06 -23.84 -4.46
C VAL A 232 3.66 -22.82 -5.42
N PHE A 233 4.43 -23.31 -6.38
CA PHE A 233 5.10 -22.47 -7.37
C PHE A 233 5.13 -23.17 -8.74
N ASN A 234 5.33 -22.39 -9.80
CA ASN A 234 5.48 -22.92 -11.15
C ASN A 234 6.95 -22.96 -11.53
N ALA A 235 7.44 -24.12 -11.97
CA ALA A 235 8.76 -24.31 -12.55
C ALA A 235 8.67 -25.25 -13.75
N ASP A 236 9.32 -24.91 -14.86
CA ASP A 236 9.33 -25.69 -16.10
C ASP A 236 7.94 -26.12 -16.59
N ASN A 237 6.97 -25.20 -16.56
CA ASN A 237 5.55 -25.41 -16.89
C ASN A 237 4.84 -26.47 -16.03
N LYS A 238 5.38 -26.82 -14.86
CA LYS A 238 4.76 -27.69 -13.86
C LYS A 238 4.48 -26.92 -12.59
N THR A 239 3.34 -27.20 -11.98
CA THR A 239 3.02 -26.73 -10.63
C THR A 239 3.63 -27.72 -9.64
N LEU A 240 4.53 -27.21 -8.80
CA LEU A 240 5.26 -27.98 -7.79
C LEU A 240 4.89 -27.51 -6.39
N GLU A 241 4.98 -28.42 -5.43
CA GLU A 241 4.93 -28.12 -4.00
C GLU A 241 6.33 -28.21 -3.41
N GLY A 242 6.62 -27.34 -2.45
CA GLY A 242 7.89 -27.38 -1.74
C GLY A 242 7.86 -26.60 -0.44
N TYR A 243 9.03 -26.50 0.20
CA TYR A 243 9.16 -25.95 1.55
C TYR A 243 10.21 -24.85 1.61
N ILE A 244 9.86 -23.76 2.26
CA ILE A 244 10.74 -22.63 2.55
C ILE A 244 10.88 -22.48 4.06
N PHE A 245 12.10 -22.26 4.55
CA PHE A 245 12.35 -22.05 5.97
C PHE A 245 11.69 -20.75 6.46
N SER A 246 11.02 -20.80 7.62
CA SER A 246 10.11 -19.73 8.02
C SER A 246 10.77 -18.37 8.31
N ASN A 247 12.06 -18.33 8.63
CA ASN A 247 12.77 -17.07 8.88
C ASN A 247 13.16 -16.31 7.59
N LEU A 248 13.04 -16.95 6.42
CA LEU A 248 13.40 -16.33 5.13
C LEU A 248 12.25 -15.54 4.52
N ALA A 249 11.05 -15.59 5.13
CA ALA A 249 9.86 -15.05 4.52
C ALA A 249 8.76 -14.71 5.55
N GLN A 250 7.80 -13.90 5.11
CA GLN A 250 6.68 -13.47 5.94
C GLN A 250 5.35 -13.92 5.32
N PRO A 251 4.48 -14.62 6.06
CA PRO A 251 3.15 -14.94 5.57
C PRO A 251 2.30 -13.66 5.51
N ARG A 252 1.49 -13.58 4.48
CA ARG A 252 0.54 -12.51 4.20
C ARG A 252 -0.78 -13.13 3.78
N THR A 253 -1.88 -12.50 4.18
CA THR A 253 -3.23 -13.01 3.99
C THR A 253 -4.19 -11.86 3.73
N PHE A 254 -5.23 -12.07 2.93
CA PHE A 254 -6.35 -11.15 2.86
C PHE A 254 -7.29 -11.42 4.03
N GLN A 255 -7.47 -10.42 4.90
CA GLN A 255 -8.31 -10.52 6.09
C GLN A 255 -9.77 -10.14 5.75
N PHE A 256 -10.40 -10.80 4.77
CA PHE A 256 -11.73 -10.43 4.26
C PHE A 256 -12.79 -10.34 5.35
N ASP A 257 -12.78 -11.25 6.34
CA ASP A 257 -13.67 -11.18 7.50
C ASP A 257 -13.51 -9.85 8.25
N LYS A 258 -12.28 -9.47 8.61
CA LYS A 258 -12.01 -8.19 9.29
C LYS A 258 -12.38 -6.99 8.43
N MET A 259 -12.10 -7.06 7.13
CA MET A 259 -12.44 -5.99 6.20
C MET A 259 -13.95 -5.77 6.18
N TYR A 260 -14.71 -6.85 6.02
CA TYR A 260 -16.17 -6.80 6.00
C TYR A 260 -16.78 -6.39 7.35
N GLU A 261 -16.25 -6.88 8.47
CA GLU A 261 -16.66 -6.42 9.80
C GLU A 261 -16.42 -4.91 10.00
N ALA A 262 -15.35 -4.36 9.44
CA ALA A 262 -15.10 -2.92 9.47
C ALA A 262 -16.13 -2.14 8.63
N VAL A 263 -16.50 -2.67 7.45
CA VAL A 263 -17.58 -2.10 6.62
C VAL A 263 -18.92 -2.12 7.35
N LYS A 264 -19.32 -3.25 7.94
CA LYS A 264 -20.57 -3.37 8.72
C LYS A 264 -20.60 -2.41 9.91
N ARG A 265 -19.47 -2.24 10.59
CA ARG A 265 -19.37 -1.29 11.71
C ARG A 265 -19.58 0.15 11.23
N ALA A 266 -18.98 0.52 10.11
CA ALA A 266 -19.15 1.83 9.50
C ALA A 266 -20.60 2.07 9.05
N GLU A 267 -21.19 1.10 8.35
CA GLU A 267 -22.59 1.15 7.91
C GLU A 267 -23.55 1.39 9.09
N LYS A 268 -23.45 0.58 10.15
CA LYS A 268 -24.28 0.71 11.34
C LYS A 268 -24.14 2.08 12.03
N GLU A 269 -22.92 2.59 12.13
CA GLU A 269 -22.66 3.89 12.75
C GLU A 269 -23.31 5.03 11.94
N ILE A 270 -23.24 4.95 10.61
CA ILE A 270 -23.79 5.93 9.67
C ILE A 270 -25.32 5.88 9.65
N GLU A 271 -25.93 4.70 9.71
CA GLU A 271 -27.40 4.56 9.74
C GLU A 271 -28.04 5.12 11.03
N THR A 272 -27.27 5.21 12.11
CA THR A 272 -27.80 5.55 13.44
C THR A 272 -27.47 6.96 13.91
N ASN A 273 -26.53 7.65 13.26
CA ASN A 273 -26.04 8.95 13.73
C ASN A 273 -25.95 9.96 12.59
N THR A 274 -25.91 11.25 12.96
CA THR A 274 -25.51 12.29 12.01
C THR A 274 -23.99 12.26 11.86
N ILE A 275 -23.53 12.11 10.63
CA ILE A 275 -22.12 11.93 10.31
C ILE A 275 -21.49 13.22 9.81
N ALA A 276 -20.29 13.49 10.31
CA ALA A 276 -19.41 14.55 9.86
C ALA A 276 -17.98 14.01 9.75
N TYR A 277 -17.04 14.88 9.38
CA TYR A 277 -15.63 14.56 9.44
C TYR A 277 -14.80 15.75 9.90
N ILE A 278 -13.62 15.46 10.41
CA ILE A 278 -12.67 16.50 10.80
C ILE A 278 -12.09 17.14 9.53
N SER A 279 -12.19 18.45 9.41
CA SER A 279 -11.64 19.21 8.30
C SER A 279 -10.63 20.21 8.82
N ASN A 280 -9.34 19.92 8.62
CA ASN A 280 -8.26 20.87 8.90
C ASN A 280 -7.03 20.64 8.00
N TYR A 281 -7.22 20.17 6.76
CA TYR A 281 -6.14 19.97 5.80
C TYR A 281 -5.26 21.22 5.70
N LYS A 282 -3.94 21.04 5.87
CA LYS A 282 -2.93 22.11 5.93
C LYS A 282 -3.25 23.27 6.89
N ASN A 283 -3.95 23.00 7.99
CA ASN A 283 -4.41 24.01 8.95
C ASN A 283 -5.37 25.07 8.34
N SER A 284 -6.12 24.72 7.29
CA SER A 284 -7.04 25.62 6.60
C SER A 284 -8.15 26.20 7.48
N THR A 285 -8.52 25.53 8.57
CA THR A 285 -9.50 26.03 9.56
C THR A 285 -8.83 26.61 10.82
N GLY A 286 -7.52 26.84 10.73
CA GLY A 286 -6.67 27.37 11.78
C GLY A 286 -5.82 26.31 12.47
N THR A 287 -4.72 26.77 13.07
CA THR A 287 -3.81 25.90 13.81
C THR A 287 -4.44 25.47 15.14
N ALA A 288 -4.45 24.17 15.44
CA ALA A 288 -4.84 23.63 16.75
C ALA A 288 -3.95 24.19 17.88
N PRO A 289 -4.37 24.22 19.16
CA PRO A 289 -3.47 24.56 20.28
C PRO A 289 -2.30 23.56 20.38
N LEU A 290 -1.23 23.90 21.11
CA LEU A 290 -0.16 22.95 21.44
C LEU A 290 -0.62 21.97 22.51
N TYR A 291 -0.19 20.71 22.43
CA TYR A 291 -0.49 19.69 23.43
C TYR A 291 0.60 19.70 24.50
N ASN A 292 0.33 20.31 25.67
CA ASN A 292 1.32 20.44 26.74
C ASN A 292 2.66 21.01 26.25
N GLY A 293 2.60 22.03 25.38
CA GLY A 293 3.77 22.66 24.75
C GLY A 293 4.31 21.93 23.51
N ASN A 294 3.79 20.75 23.16
CA ASN A 294 4.29 19.90 22.08
C ASN A 294 3.43 19.94 20.81
N THR A 295 4.08 19.64 19.68
CA THR A 295 3.44 19.51 18.35
C THR A 295 2.90 18.10 18.06
N LYS A 296 3.09 17.15 18.98
CA LYS A 296 2.48 15.82 18.96
C LYS A 296 1.76 15.57 20.27
N ASP A 297 0.65 14.86 20.22
CA ASP A 297 -0.01 14.39 21.44
C ASP A 297 0.60 13.09 21.97
N LYS A 298 0.09 12.61 23.11
CA LYS A 298 0.52 11.33 23.72
C LYS A 298 0.23 10.10 22.86
N PHE A 299 -0.57 10.22 21.80
CA PHE A 299 -0.89 9.15 20.86
C PHE A 299 -0.04 9.22 19.58
N GLY A 300 0.90 10.17 19.51
CA GLY A 300 1.78 10.37 18.36
C GLY A 300 1.12 11.11 17.20
N ILE A 301 -0.11 11.61 17.35
CA ILE A 301 -0.81 12.37 16.32
C ILE A 301 -0.22 13.78 16.25
N GLN A 302 0.07 14.25 15.05
CA GLN A 302 0.66 15.56 14.82
C GLN A 302 -0.40 16.66 14.90
N ARG A 303 -0.01 17.80 15.46
CA ARG A 303 -0.80 19.04 15.51
C ARG A 303 -1.16 19.55 14.10
N TYR A 304 -0.20 19.43 13.18
CA TYR A 304 -0.40 19.85 11.80
C TYR A 304 -1.47 18.99 11.14
N GLN A 305 -2.49 19.62 10.58
CA GLN A 305 -3.64 18.95 9.95
C GLN A 305 -4.51 18.13 10.91
N ALA A 306 -4.62 18.58 12.16
CA ALA A 306 -5.47 17.97 13.16
C ALA A 306 -6.37 19.00 13.86
N ALA A 307 -7.39 18.50 14.55
CA ALA A 307 -8.23 19.28 15.44
C ALA A 307 -8.01 18.85 16.89
N PRO A 308 -8.17 19.75 17.88
CA PRO A 308 -8.24 19.37 19.28
C PRO A 308 -9.61 18.74 19.59
N ALA A 309 -9.60 17.57 20.22
CA ALA A 309 -10.76 16.86 20.73
C ALA A 309 -10.69 16.84 22.26
N TYR A 310 -11.43 17.76 22.89
CA TYR A 310 -11.39 18.01 24.33
C TYR A 310 -12.25 17.01 25.11
N TYR A 311 -11.85 16.68 26.34
CA TYR A 311 -12.67 15.82 27.22
C TYR A 311 -13.89 16.54 27.82
N GLN A 312 -13.86 17.88 27.84
CA GLN A 312 -14.96 18.74 28.29
C GLN A 312 -15.19 19.87 27.27
N PRO A 313 -16.38 20.51 27.23
CA PRO A 313 -16.67 21.63 26.31
C PRO A 313 -15.97 22.93 26.77
N ASN A 314 -14.66 22.88 26.94
CA ASN A 314 -13.82 23.95 27.48
C ASN A 314 -12.44 23.90 26.82
N LEU A 315 -12.00 25.02 26.24
CA LEU A 315 -10.71 25.12 25.54
C LEU A 315 -9.48 24.96 26.46
N ASN A 316 -9.66 25.08 27.77
CA ASN A 316 -8.62 24.85 28.78
C ASN A 316 -8.60 23.40 29.29
N SER A 317 -9.53 22.56 28.83
CA SER A 317 -9.56 21.15 29.19
C SER A 317 -8.42 20.38 28.51
N GLU A 318 -8.06 19.24 29.09
CA GLU A 318 -7.21 18.26 28.43
C GLU A 318 -7.86 17.84 27.10
N PHE A 319 -7.05 17.56 26.09
CA PHE A 319 -7.52 17.15 24.77
C PHE A 319 -6.58 16.14 24.12
N ARG A 320 -7.04 15.50 23.05
CA ARG A 320 -6.18 14.75 22.13
C ARG A 320 -6.33 15.31 20.72
N TYR A 321 -5.40 15.03 19.83
CA TYR A 321 -5.59 15.37 18.42
C TYR A 321 -6.44 14.31 17.72
N ILE A 322 -7.24 14.78 16.77
CA ILE A 322 -7.93 13.96 15.78
C ILE A 322 -7.55 14.47 14.38
N SER A 323 -7.08 13.60 13.51
CA SER A 323 -6.53 14.00 12.21
C SER A 323 -7.61 14.34 11.19
N ASP A 324 -7.29 15.24 10.26
CA ASP A 324 -8.13 15.60 9.11
C ASP A 324 -8.64 14.36 8.37
N GLY A 325 -9.89 14.41 7.92
CA GLY A 325 -10.59 13.33 7.22
C GLY A 325 -11.23 12.27 8.10
N THR A 326 -10.91 12.23 9.41
CA THR A 326 -11.50 11.26 10.33
C THR A 326 -13.02 11.42 10.40
N VAL A 327 -13.76 10.32 10.18
CA VAL A 327 -15.21 10.26 10.32
C VAL A 327 -15.60 10.33 11.79
N VAL A 328 -16.58 11.18 12.08
CA VAL A 328 -17.13 11.37 13.42
C VAL A 328 -18.65 11.34 13.39
N SER A 329 -19.23 10.78 14.44
CA SER A 329 -20.66 10.86 14.72
C SER A 329 -20.90 12.05 15.64
N VAL A 330 -21.84 12.92 15.28
CA VAL A 330 -22.22 14.09 16.07
C VAL A 330 -23.35 13.69 17.01
N LEU A 331 -23.08 13.78 18.30
CA LEU A 331 -23.98 13.35 19.37
C LEU A 331 -24.80 14.53 19.90
N GLU A 332 -24.14 15.67 20.11
CA GLU A 332 -24.76 16.89 20.64
C GLU A 332 -24.11 18.13 20.01
N GLU A 333 -24.86 19.22 19.94
CA GLU A 333 -24.38 20.53 19.53
C GLU A 333 -24.49 21.51 20.71
N THR A 334 -23.40 22.23 20.99
CA THR A 334 -23.37 23.35 21.94
C THR A 334 -23.15 24.65 21.17
N GLU A 335 -23.01 25.80 21.85
CA GLU A 335 -22.71 27.06 21.16
C GLU A 335 -21.38 27.00 20.37
N SER A 336 -20.31 26.48 20.99
CA SER A 336 -18.95 26.52 20.44
C SER A 336 -18.38 25.17 19.98
N PHE A 337 -18.99 24.06 20.38
CA PHE A 337 -18.50 22.70 20.13
C PHE A 337 -19.57 21.79 19.56
N TYR A 338 -19.14 20.79 18.81
CA TYR A 338 -19.86 19.53 18.66
C TYR A 338 -19.30 18.52 19.64
N LYS A 339 -20.19 17.81 20.34
CA LYS A 339 -19.85 16.58 21.04
C LYS A 339 -19.88 15.44 20.04
N ILE A 340 -18.77 14.73 19.92
CA ILE A 340 -18.56 13.71 18.89
C ILE A 340 -18.05 12.41 19.49
N ARG A 341 -18.21 11.33 18.74
CA ARG A 341 -17.43 10.10 18.89
C ARG A 341 -16.89 9.66 17.53
N THR A 342 -15.95 8.73 17.50
CA THR A 342 -15.41 8.15 16.26
C THR A 342 -15.25 6.65 16.40
N LEU A 343 -15.25 5.93 15.27
CA LEU A 343 -14.94 4.50 15.22
C LEU A 343 -13.43 4.22 15.34
N SER A 344 -12.58 5.24 15.20
CA SER A 344 -11.13 5.10 15.20
C SER A 344 -10.52 4.90 16.60
N PHE A 345 -11.22 5.36 17.66
CA PHE A 345 -10.81 5.18 19.06
C PHE A 345 -11.98 5.46 19.99
N GLU A 346 -11.91 4.94 21.22
CA GLU A 346 -12.99 5.05 22.20
C GLU A 346 -13.12 6.44 22.84
N GLY A 347 -14.34 6.75 23.29
CA GLY A 347 -14.68 7.94 24.05
C GLY A 347 -15.53 8.96 23.28
N GLU A 348 -16.07 9.92 24.03
CA GLU A 348 -16.78 11.09 23.51
C GLU A 348 -15.94 12.34 23.78
N TYR A 349 -15.91 13.26 22.83
CA TYR A 349 -15.05 14.43 22.86
C TYR A 349 -15.79 15.67 22.35
N TYR A 350 -15.32 16.83 22.73
CA TYR A 350 -15.83 18.11 22.26
C TYR A 350 -14.83 18.71 21.27
N VAL A 351 -15.26 18.93 20.04
CA VAL A 351 -14.44 19.52 18.98
C VAL A 351 -15.01 20.91 18.62
N PRO A 352 -14.18 21.97 18.57
CA PRO A 352 -14.65 23.28 18.14
C PRO A 352 -15.29 23.21 16.76
N LYS A 353 -16.47 23.83 16.58
CA LYS A 353 -17.29 23.68 15.37
C LYS A 353 -16.54 23.90 14.06
N LYS A 354 -15.60 24.84 14.04
CA LYS A 354 -14.79 25.19 12.86
C LYS A 354 -13.98 24.03 12.27
N TYR A 355 -13.73 22.97 13.05
CA TYR A 355 -12.99 21.80 12.60
C TYR A 355 -13.89 20.66 12.13
N VAL A 356 -15.22 20.77 12.29
CA VAL A 356 -16.16 19.71 11.94
C VAL A 356 -16.91 20.11 10.67
N SER A 357 -16.77 19.30 9.63
CA SER A 357 -17.39 19.54 8.33
C SER A 357 -18.49 18.52 8.06
N PHE A 358 -19.64 19.03 7.62
CA PHE A 358 -20.74 18.24 7.06
C PHE A 358 -20.76 18.30 5.52
N ASN A 359 -19.77 18.95 4.91
CA ASN A 359 -19.74 19.09 3.45
C ASN A 359 -19.63 17.71 2.78
N LYS A 360 -20.64 17.34 1.99
CA LYS A 360 -20.73 16.00 1.38
C LYS A 360 -20.52 14.89 2.42
N SER A 361 -21.11 15.03 3.61
CA SER A 361 -21.14 13.94 4.58
C SER A 361 -21.89 12.73 4.01
N ILE A 362 -21.60 11.55 4.56
CA ILE A 362 -22.24 10.31 4.11
C ILE A 362 -23.58 10.17 4.82
N GLU A 363 -24.66 10.34 4.06
CA GLU A 363 -26.02 10.01 4.53
C GLU A 363 -26.27 8.50 4.50
N LYS A 364 -25.69 7.81 3.51
CA LYS A 364 -25.73 6.36 3.38
C LYS A 364 -24.42 5.84 2.82
N LEU A 365 -23.79 4.92 3.54
CA LEU A 365 -22.59 4.25 3.06
C LEU A 365 -22.98 3.29 1.93
N THR A 366 -22.39 3.48 0.75
CA THR A 366 -22.62 2.57 -0.39
C THR A 366 -21.32 2.03 -0.98
N LYS A 367 -20.18 2.62 -0.63
CA LYS A 367 -18.86 2.28 -1.16
C LYS A 367 -17.83 2.36 -0.04
N ALA A 368 -16.96 1.36 0.05
CA ALA A 368 -15.88 1.35 1.02
C ALA A 368 -14.61 0.75 0.43
N ILE A 369 -13.48 1.42 0.65
CA ILE A 369 -12.15 0.87 0.38
C ILE A 369 -11.54 0.52 1.72
N VAL A 370 -11.18 -0.74 1.92
CA VAL A 370 -10.56 -1.22 3.16
C VAL A 370 -9.12 -1.59 2.91
N VAL A 371 -8.20 -0.83 3.49
CA VAL A 371 -6.75 -1.00 3.38
C VAL A 371 -6.25 -1.78 4.59
N ASP A 372 -5.61 -2.91 4.36
CA ASP A 372 -4.91 -3.69 5.36
C ASP A 372 -3.42 -3.32 5.36
N ARG A 373 -3.04 -2.50 6.34
CA ARG A 373 -1.67 -2.01 6.48
C ARG A 373 -0.71 -3.13 6.86
N LYS A 374 -1.16 -4.13 7.60
CA LYS A 374 -0.29 -5.24 8.01
C LYS A 374 0.04 -6.16 6.84
N ASN A 375 -0.95 -6.45 5.99
CA ASN A 375 -0.79 -7.38 4.88
C ASN A 375 -0.49 -6.69 3.53
N GLN A 376 -0.41 -5.35 3.50
CA GLN A 376 -0.11 -4.57 2.30
C GLN A 376 -1.07 -4.91 1.16
N ASN A 377 -2.37 -4.93 1.46
CA ASN A 377 -3.42 -5.21 0.50
C ASN A 377 -4.67 -4.39 0.80
N GLU A 378 -5.63 -4.41 -0.11
CA GLU A 378 -6.90 -3.73 0.06
C GLU A 378 -8.05 -4.53 -0.59
N GLY A 379 -9.25 -4.38 -0.02
CA GLY A 379 -10.51 -4.89 -0.53
C GLY A 379 -11.51 -3.76 -0.72
N VAL A 380 -12.29 -3.82 -1.80
CA VAL A 380 -13.20 -2.75 -2.20
C VAL A 380 -14.61 -3.28 -2.23
N PHE A 381 -15.51 -2.63 -1.50
CA PHE A 381 -16.86 -3.10 -1.24
C PHE A 381 -17.89 -2.09 -1.76
N GLU A 382 -18.96 -2.60 -2.37
CA GLU A 382 -20.09 -1.81 -2.84
C GLU A 382 -21.41 -2.42 -2.38
N LEU A 383 -22.30 -1.59 -1.85
CA LEU A 383 -23.65 -2.00 -1.48
C LEU A 383 -24.54 -1.97 -2.73
N ILE A 384 -24.94 -3.15 -3.21
CA ILE A 384 -25.80 -3.34 -4.39
C ILE A 384 -27.02 -4.14 -3.94
N ASP A 385 -28.21 -3.62 -4.19
CA ASP A 385 -29.49 -4.26 -3.84
C ASP A 385 -29.57 -4.74 -2.37
N GLY A 386 -29.00 -3.94 -1.46
CA GLY A 386 -28.99 -4.21 -0.02
C GLY A 386 -27.99 -5.29 0.42
N LYS A 387 -27.07 -5.72 -0.45
CA LYS A 387 -25.99 -6.65 -0.12
C LYS A 387 -24.63 -6.07 -0.43
N TRP A 388 -23.66 -6.31 0.46
CA TRP A 388 -22.27 -5.94 0.21
C TRP A 388 -21.64 -6.88 -0.81
N ASN A 389 -21.06 -6.28 -1.83
CA ASN A 389 -20.36 -6.96 -2.90
C ASN A 389 -18.87 -6.66 -2.78
N LEU A 390 -18.01 -7.67 -2.86
CA LEU A 390 -16.58 -7.46 -3.10
C LEU A 390 -16.40 -7.15 -4.58
N ILE A 391 -15.96 -5.93 -4.88
CA ILE A 391 -15.82 -5.37 -6.22
C ILE A 391 -14.41 -5.52 -6.77
N SER A 392 -13.41 -5.39 -5.91
CA SER A 392 -12.02 -5.68 -6.25
C SER A 392 -11.24 -5.99 -4.98
N TYR A 393 -10.11 -6.64 -5.15
CA TYR A 393 -9.12 -6.82 -4.10
C TYR A 393 -7.74 -6.86 -4.75
N THR A 394 -6.76 -6.20 -4.16
CA THR A 394 -5.42 -6.07 -4.75
C THR A 394 -4.35 -5.88 -3.67
N TYR A 395 -3.10 -5.99 -4.08
CA TYR A 395 -1.98 -5.51 -3.31
C TYR A 395 -1.91 -3.97 -3.30
N ALA A 396 -1.45 -3.42 -2.19
CA ALA A 396 -1.26 -1.98 -1.99
C ALA A 396 0.00 -1.71 -1.16
N THR A 397 0.63 -0.55 -1.32
CA THR A 397 1.76 -0.13 -0.46
C THR A 397 1.34 1.05 0.41
N THR A 398 1.45 0.90 1.73
CA THR A 398 1.12 1.97 2.68
C THR A 398 2.33 2.79 3.11
N GLY A 399 2.08 3.81 3.95
CA GLY A 399 3.08 4.70 4.52
C GLY A 399 4.10 3.99 5.40
N GLU A 400 5.37 4.33 5.20
CA GLU A 400 6.51 3.87 6.03
C GLU A 400 6.67 4.78 7.26
N ASN A 401 7.07 4.21 8.38
CA ASN A 401 7.48 4.98 9.55
C ASN A 401 8.99 5.27 9.46
N ALA A 402 9.38 6.44 8.95
CA ALA A 402 10.77 6.83 8.74
C ALA A 402 10.98 8.35 8.93
N ARG A 403 12.23 8.83 8.89
CA ARG A 403 12.60 10.23 9.21
C ARG A 403 11.74 11.30 8.51
N TYR A 404 11.37 11.07 7.24
CA TYR A 404 10.57 12.00 6.42
C TYR A 404 9.21 11.41 6.00
N LYS A 405 8.84 10.24 6.54
CA LYS A 405 7.64 9.51 6.15
C LYS A 405 6.79 9.22 7.37
N LEU A 406 5.48 9.28 7.19
CA LEU A 406 4.53 8.89 8.23
C LEU A 406 3.85 7.59 7.82
N PRO A 407 3.56 6.71 8.79
CA PRO A 407 2.70 5.58 8.53
C PRO A 407 1.31 6.07 8.10
N THR A 408 0.63 5.31 7.25
CA THR A 408 -0.79 5.54 6.98
C THR A 408 -1.59 5.37 8.27
N ASP A 409 -2.37 6.38 8.67
CA ASP A 409 -3.14 6.37 9.92
C ASP A 409 -4.18 5.23 9.90
N LEU A 410 -4.38 4.57 11.05
CA LEU A 410 -5.48 3.61 11.22
C LEU A 410 -6.79 4.36 11.49
N GLY A 411 -7.92 3.79 11.05
CA GLY A 411 -9.23 4.31 11.39
C GLY A 411 -10.17 4.41 10.20
N TYR A 412 -11.17 5.27 10.36
CA TYR A 412 -12.29 5.44 9.45
C TYR A 412 -12.27 6.86 8.90
N PHE A 413 -12.14 6.98 7.58
CA PHE A 413 -11.94 8.25 6.90
C PHE A 413 -12.95 8.45 5.78
N MET A 414 -13.30 9.70 5.53
CA MET A 414 -14.06 10.07 4.34
C MET A 414 -13.18 9.94 3.10
N ALA A 415 -13.75 9.52 1.97
CA ALA A 415 -13.19 9.92 0.68
C ALA A 415 -13.58 11.39 0.43
N ILE A 416 -12.60 12.29 0.36
CA ILE A 416 -12.84 13.74 0.41
C ILE A 416 -12.76 14.38 -0.98
N GLU A 417 -11.76 14.00 -1.76
CA GLU A 417 -11.43 14.66 -3.01
C GLU A 417 -10.84 13.68 -4.01
N LYS A 418 -11.07 13.92 -5.31
CA LYS A 418 -10.45 13.19 -6.40
C LYS A 418 -9.58 14.14 -7.22
N VAL A 419 -8.31 13.80 -7.41
CA VAL A 419 -7.36 14.56 -8.23
C VAL A 419 -6.75 13.65 -9.30
N SER A 420 -6.83 14.05 -10.57
CA SER A 420 -6.26 13.23 -11.65
C SER A 420 -4.74 13.13 -11.56
N ARG A 421 -4.09 14.18 -11.05
CA ARG A 421 -2.64 14.27 -10.81
C ARG A 421 -2.37 15.01 -9.51
N PHE A 422 -1.93 14.29 -8.49
CA PHE A 422 -1.46 14.85 -7.22
C PHE A 422 0.02 15.20 -7.33
N LEU A 423 0.37 16.49 -7.32
CA LEU A 423 1.78 16.91 -7.35
C LEU A 423 2.43 16.72 -5.98
N TYR A 424 3.63 16.14 -5.96
CA TYR A 424 4.43 16.02 -4.74
C TYR A 424 5.76 16.77 -4.87
N LEU A 425 6.30 17.15 -3.72
CA LEU A 425 7.54 17.90 -3.61
C LEU A 425 8.71 16.96 -3.30
N SER A 426 9.92 17.35 -3.71
CA SER A 426 11.15 16.71 -3.26
C SER A 426 11.32 16.91 -1.75
N ASP A 427 11.72 15.85 -1.06
CA ASP A 427 12.03 15.92 0.37
C ASP A 427 13.21 16.87 0.66
N THR A 428 14.12 17.06 -0.30
CA THR A 428 15.31 17.91 -0.15
C THR A 428 15.05 19.34 -0.61
N THR A 429 14.64 19.54 -1.86
CA THR A 429 14.57 20.89 -2.46
C THR A 429 13.24 21.59 -2.21
N LYS A 430 12.21 20.86 -1.76
CA LYS A 430 10.83 21.33 -1.63
C LYS A 430 10.21 21.87 -2.93
N GLN A 431 10.84 21.63 -4.07
CA GLN A 431 10.27 21.91 -5.39
C GLN A 431 9.45 20.72 -5.89
N ILE A 432 8.58 20.95 -6.88
CA ILE A 432 7.77 19.88 -7.49
C ILE A 432 8.69 18.83 -8.12
N ALA A 433 8.69 17.63 -7.55
CA ALA A 433 9.51 16.51 -8.00
C ALA A 433 8.76 15.62 -9.01
N GLY A 434 7.44 15.51 -8.87
CA GLY A 434 6.66 14.59 -9.67
C GLY A 434 5.17 14.69 -9.43
N TYR A 435 4.45 13.65 -9.85
CA TYR A 435 3.02 13.50 -9.57
C TYR A 435 2.63 12.05 -9.33
N ALA A 436 1.59 11.84 -8.53
CA ALA A 436 0.89 10.56 -8.45
C ALA A 436 -0.43 10.64 -9.23
N PRO A 437 -0.71 9.68 -10.13
CA PRO A 437 -1.94 9.68 -10.91
C PRO A 437 -3.14 9.17 -10.09
N TYR A 438 -4.34 9.65 -10.42
CA TYR A 438 -5.62 9.15 -9.91
C TYR A 438 -5.72 9.13 -8.38
N GLY A 439 -5.43 10.27 -7.76
CA GLY A 439 -5.46 10.44 -6.31
C GLY A 439 -6.87 10.54 -5.75
N ILE A 440 -7.15 9.82 -4.65
CA ILE A 440 -8.33 9.97 -3.81
C ILE A 440 -7.87 10.35 -2.40
N ARG A 441 -8.13 11.59 -1.97
CA ARG A 441 -7.71 12.10 -0.66
C ARG A 441 -8.61 11.55 0.44
N PHE A 442 -8.04 11.12 1.55
CA PHE A 442 -8.82 10.64 2.69
C PHE A 442 -8.34 11.08 4.08
N ASN A 443 -7.05 11.36 4.28
CA ASN A 443 -6.55 11.72 5.61
C ASN A 443 -5.37 12.70 5.55
N GLY A 444 -5.62 13.98 5.79
CA GLY A 444 -4.61 15.03 5.64
C GLY A 444 -4.00 14.97 4.22
N GLY A 445 -2.68 14.78 4.16
CA GLY A 445 -1.92 14.59 2.92
C GLY A 445 -1.91 13.17 2.35
N ALA A 446 -2.67 12.23 2.91
CA ALA A 446 -2.74 10.85 2.44
C ALA A 446 -3.77 10.69 1.30
N TYR A 447 -3.33 10.03 0.23
CA TYR A 447 -4.14 9.67 -0.93
C TYR A 447 -4.05 8.18 -1.20
N ILE A 448 -5.12 7.59 -1.72
CA ILE A 448 -5.02 6.38 -2.55
C ILE A 448 -4.65 6.83 -3.96
N HIS A 449 -3.59 6.30 -4.56
CA HIS A 449 -3.11 6.75 -5.88
C HIS A 449 -2.36 5.66 -6.65
N GLY A 450 -2.12 5.87 -7.95
CA GLY A 450 -1.33 4.98 -8.81
C GLY A 450 0.17 5.09 -8.56
N VAL A 451 1.01 4.49 -9.40
CA VAL A 451 2.48 4.58 -9.21
C VAL A 451 2.95 6.03 -9.45
N PRO A 452 3.66 6.65 -8.48
CA PRO A 452 4.24 7.98 -8.64
C PRO A 452 5.18 8.07 -9.84
N VAL A 453 5.22 9.24 -10.46
CA VAL A 453 6.05 9.54 -11.61
C VAL A 453 6.92 10.75 -11.28
N ASP A 454 8.23 10.53 -11.24
CA ASP A 454 9.21 11.60 -11.12
C ASP A 454 9.36 12.33 -12.45
N TYR A 455 9.39 13.65 -12.40
CA TYR A 455 9.73 14.45 -13.55
C TYR A 455 11.22 14.33 -13.85
N VAL A 456 11.56 14.23 -15.14
CA VAL A 456 12.95 14.20 -15.60
C VAL A 456 13.33 15.61 -16.07
N PHE A 457 14.53 16.06 -15.73
CA PHE A 457 15.07 17.32 -16.23
C PHE A 457 15.97 17.04 -17.43
N LYS A 458 15.65 17.65 -18.58
CA LYS A 458 16.48 17.61 -19.78
C LYS A 458 16.59 19.01 -20.35
N ASP A 459 17.81 19.48 -20.57
CA ASP A 459 18.11 20.82 -21.11
C ASP A 459 17.41 21.96 -20.31
N GLY A 460 17.38 21.82 -18.98
CA GLY A 460 16.72 22.78 -18.07
C GLY A 460 15.18 22.76 -18.10
N LYS A 461 14.57 21.85 -18.87
CA LYS A 461 13.11 21.69 -18.95
C LYS A 461 12.66 20.45 -18.20
N ARG A 462 11.53 20.58 -17.52
CA ARG A 462 10.83 19.50 -16.84
C ARG A 462 10.04 18.67 -17.85
N ILE A 463 10.27 17.37 -17.90
CA ILE A 463 9.63 16.41 -18.80
C ILE A 463 8.84 15.39 -17.97
N ASP A 464 7.60 15.13 -18.38
CA ASP A 464 6.78 14.03 -17.86
C ASP A 464 7.11 12.75 -18.65
N PRO A 465 7.70 11.71 -18.02
CA PRO A 465 8.01 10.45 -18.70
C PRO A 465 6.75 9.59 -18.94
N GLY A 466 5.60 9.99 -18.42
CA GLY A 466 4.33 9.27 -18.53
C GLY A 466 4.03 8.38 -17.32
N MET A 467 2.77 7.98 -17.21
CA MET A 467 2.31 7.13 -16.11
C MET A 467 2.94 5.74 -16.18
N GLN A 468 3.38 5.25 -15.03
CA GLN A 468 3.86 3.88 -14.85
C GLN A 468 2.73 3.01 -14.33
N GLU A 469 2.58 1.80 -14.83
CA GLU A 469 1.50 0.89 -14.38
C GLU A 469 1.85 0.18 -13.06
N TYR A 470 3.12 -0.21 -12.90
CA TYR A 470 3.57 -1.18 -11.92
C TYR A 470 4.78 -0.67 -11.13
N SER A 471 4.90 -1.11 -9.88
CA SER A 471 6.12 -1.01 -9.08
C SER A 471 6.34 -2.31 -8.31
N SER A 472 7.59 -2.79 -8.28
CA SER A 472 7.98 -4.05 -7.63
C SER A 472 7.69 -4.12 -6.13
N THR A 473 7.56 -2.95 -5.50
CA THR A 473 7.30 -2.81 -4.07
C THR A 473 5.80 -2.80 -3.70
N ILE A 474 4.91 -2.95 -4.68
CA ILE A 474 3.47 -3.10 -4.41
C ILE A 474 3.20 -4.40 -3.65
N GLY A 475 2.52 -4.29 -2.50
CA GLY A 475 2.16 -5.43 -1.66
C GLY A 475 3.30 -6.08 -0.89
N THR A 476 4.43 -5.40 -0.72
CA THR A 476 5.59 -5.98 -0.02
C THR A 476 5.68 -5.45 1.41
N VAL A 477 6.26 -4.26 1.55
CA VAL A 477 6.46 -3.56 2.81
C VAL A 477 6.02 -2.11 2.66
N PRO A 478 5.66 -1.43 3.76
CA PRO A 478 5.35 -0.01 3.70
C PRO A 478 6.52 0.80 3.15
N LYS A 479 6.25 1.68 2.17
CA LYS A 479 7.29 2.51 1.51
C LYS A 479 6.85 3.92 1.13
N SER A 480 5.56 4.21 1.11
CA SER A 480 5.07 5.52 0.69
C SER A 480 5.23 6.57 1.80
N HIS A 481 5.01 7.84 1.45
CA HIS A 481 4.93 8.96 2.39
C HIS A 481 3.48 9.15 2.84
N LYS A 482 3.00 8.29 3.76
CA LYS A 482 1.63 8.25 4.30
C LYS A 482 0.53 7.71 3.37
N CYS A 483 0.72 7.81 2.06
CA CYS A 483 -0.27 7.42 1.05
C CYS A 483 -0.48 5.90 0.91
N VAL A 484 -1.47 5.50 0.12
CA VAL A 484 -1.73 4.11 -0.26
C VAL A 484 -1.54 3.98 -1.77
N ARG A 485 -0.40 3.42 -2.18
CA ARG A 485 -0.04 3.27 -3.58
C ARG A 485 -0.58 1.95 -4.14
N ASN A 486 -1.18 2.05 -5.32
CA ASN A 486 -1.81 0.98 -6.06
C ASN A 486 -1.15 0.79 -7.43
N TYR A 487 -1.49 -0.31 -8.14
CA TYR A 487 -1.32 -0.35 -9.59
C TYR A 487 -2.06 0.84 -10.21
N THR A 488 -1.47 1.50 -11.21
CA THR A 488 -2.08 2.73 -11.74
C THR A 488 -3.45 2.48 -12.37
N SER A 489 -3.63 1.34 -13.05
CA SER A 489 -4.95 0.94 -13.54
C SER A 489 -5.97 0.64 -12.43
N HIS A 490 -5.55 0.07 -11.29
CA HIS A 490 -6.44 -0.09 -10.13
C HIS A 490 -6.80 1.27 -9.53
N ALA A 491 -5.82 2.16 -9.35
CA ALA A 491 -6.08 3.52 -8.87
C ALA A 491 -7.04 4.28 -9.79
N LYS A 492 -6.90 4.12 -11.12
CA LYS A 492 -7.85 4.68 -12.09
C LYS A 492 -9.25 4.09 -11.90
N PHE A 493 -9.35 2.76 -11.77
CA PHE A 493 -10.62 2.08 -11.51
C PHE A 493 -11.30 2.65 -10.25
N LEU A 494 -10.56 2.81 -9.15
CA LEU A 494 -11.08 3.43 -7.93
C LEU A 494 -11.46 4.90 -8.14
N TYR A 495 -10.64 5.67 -8.84
CA TYR A 495 -10.91 7.08 -9.13
C TYR A 495 -12.23 7.27 -9.90
N ASP A 496 -12.50 6.40 -10.86
CA ASP A 496 -13.75 6.40 -11.61
C ASP A 496 -14.93 5.89 -10.76
N TRP A 497 -14.69 4.87 -9.91
CA TRP A 497 -15.71 4.21 -9.09
C TRP A 497 -16.13 4.97 -7.82
N VAL A 498 -15.22 5.75 -7.21
CA VAL A 498 -15.47 6.47 -5.95
C VAL A 498 -16.42 7.65 -6.17
N ASP A 499 -17.47 7.66 -5.35
CA ASP A 499 -18.41 8.77 -5.21
C ASP A 499 -18.17 9.51 -3.89
N ILE A 500 -17.77 10.79 -3.97
CA ILE A 500 -17.58 11.63 -2.78
C ILE A 500 -18.93 11.84 -2.08
N GLY A 501 -18.93 11.70 -0.76
CA GLY A 501 -20.15 11.71 0.07
C GLY A 501 -20.94 10.40 0.08
N LYS A 502 -20.41 9.35 -0.55
CA LYS A 502 -20.96 7.99 -0.48
C LYS A 502 -19.91 6.91 -0.15
N SER A 503 -18.64 7.32 -0.12
CA SER A 503 -17.48 6.44 -0.04
C SER A 503 -16.63 6.71 1.18
N MET A 504 -16.16 5.64 1.83
CA MET A 504 -15.16 5.71 2.90
C MET A 504 -13.86 5.02 2.53
N VAL A 505 -12.78 5.45 3.18
CA VAL A 505 -11.52 4.73 3.26
C VAL A 505 -11.34 4.26 4.71
N ILE A 506 -11.20 2.96 4.91
CA ILE A 506 -11.04 2.33 6.21
C ILE A 506 -9.66 1.67 6.25
N VAL A 507 -8.87 1.95 7.28
CA VAL A 507 -7.51 1.41 7.40
C VAL A 507 -7.42 0.52 8.65
N ILE A 508 -7.05 -0.74 8.45
CA ILE A 508 -7.02 -1.82 9.46
C ILE A 508 -5.65 -2.53 9.53
N GLU A 509 -5.50 -3.42 10.51
CA GLU A 509 -4.38 -4.38 10.66
C GLU A 509 -4.79 -5.78 11.13
#